data_AF-A0AAW1YZN7-F1
#
_entry.id   AF-A0AAW1YZN7-F1
#
_cell.length_a   1.000
_cell.length_b   1.000
_cell.length_c   1.000
_cell.angle_alpha   90.00
_cell.angle_beta   90.00
_cell.angle_gamma   90.00
#
_symmetry.space_group_name_H-M   'P 1'
#
loop_
_entity.id
_entity.type
_entity.pdbx_description
1 polymer ?
#
loop_
_entity_poly.entity_id
_entity_poly.type
_entity_poly.pdbx_seq_one_letter_code
_entity_poly.pdbx_strand_id
1 'polypeptide(L)'
;MYIRPLEMLQITFFTIIIIAVQHSHSADNLYFATMPQTVTALTGSCVQIPCTFTISNFEDKLKKTKFIYGIWLKNKQQFDKSNSFIAFNSSKNIISGFSDIQMTGDLSERNCTTVFYNIMMNHSDSYYFRLEMEPNVFKATFNPNQPDSRKTVNISVIDSPQPPELKPIDLHYVMENTTVSLSCSVEAPCPKHPPTISWSNIPESAHITTQLQEKPDKTQSVFSLMTFKASYMDHRRNISCTATYPRNTLDDLTVETTVMLRVLFPPKETHITIDPSASVSVGSNVTLTCKSKAGPSNDMNYTWYKCGYETPIAQGKRISFVVTHNNTGLFFCIAQNKYGKQSSAEIQLTVEVTDISQDMGQVGQSMPLIAGCVGGIVAVLTLSALGFCTRFMCKWKKTETHNPAHILLYLFFSLITYKNILQIKHYNLFSLCTG
;
A
#
# COMPACT_ATOMS: atom_id res chain seq x y z
N MET A 1 50.61 34.12 63.78
CA MET A 1 51.46 33.36 62.85
C MET A 1 50.92 33.63 61.45
N TYR A 2 51.39 34.70 60.82
CA TYR A 2 50.93 35.13 59.50
C TYR A 2 51.77 34.40 58.45
N ILE A 3 51.17 33.42 57.78
CA ILE A 3 51.79 32.77 56.62
C ILE A 3 51.89 33.83 55.52
N ARG A 4 53.09 34.01 54.97
CA ARG A 4 53.37 35.05 53.97
C ARG A 4 52.57 34.75 52.70
N PRO A 5 51.99 35.76 52.02
CA PRO A 5 51.16 35.56 50.83
C PRO A 5 51.87 34.83 49.66
N LEU A 6 53.20 34.85 49.62
CA LEU A 6 54.00 34.11 48.64
C LEU A 6 53.96 32.58 48.85
N GLU A 7 53.93 32.12 50.11
CA GLU A 7 53.91 30.68 50.43
C GLU A 7 52.54 30.06 50.13
N MET A 8 51.45 30.81 50.33
CA MET A 8 50.10 30.40 49.94
C MET A 8 49.95 30.24 48.42
N LEU A 9 50.60 31.09 47.62
CA LEU A 9 50.56 31.00 46.15
C LEU A 9 51.33 29.79 45.62
N GLN A 10 52.44 29.42 46.28
CA GLN A 10 53.21 28.23 45.92
C GLN A 10 52.44 26.94 46.25
N ILE A 11 51.79 26.88 47.41
CA ILE A 11 50.99 25.71 47.83
C ILE A 11 49.77 25.51 46.92
N THR A 12 49.09 26.60 46.50
CA THR A 12 47.98 26.50 45.53
C THR A 12 48.48 26.07 44.14
N PHE A 13 49.65 26.52 43.71
CA PHE A 13 50.23 26.09 42.42
C PHE A 13 50.65 24.61 42.43
N PHE A 14 51.29 24.15 43.51
CA PHE A 14 51.67 22.74 43.65
C PHE A 14 50.45 21.81 43.77
N THR A 15 49.39 22.24 44.47
CA THR A 15 48.14 21.46 44.56
C THR A 15 47.40 21.42 43.23
N ILE A 16 47.37 22.52 42.45
CA ILE A 16 46.80 22.53 41.09
C ILE A 16 47.59 21.62 40.15
N ILE A 17 48.92 21.60 40.22
CA ILE A 17 49.77 20.69 39.43
C ILE A 17 49.52 19.24 39.85
N ILE A 18 49.43 18.93 41.14
CA ILE A 18 49.13 17.56 41.61
C ILE A 18 47.73 17.13 41.17
N ILE A 19 46.72 18.01 41.25
CA ILE A 19 45.35 17.72 40.78
C ILE A 19 45.33 17.56 39.26
N ALA A 20 46.11 18.34 38.50
CA ALA A 20 46.25 18.22 37.05
C ALA A 20 46.99 16.93 36.64
N VAL A 21 48.02 16.53 37.39
CA VAL A 21 48.77 15.27 37.19
C VAL A 21 47.92 14.05 37.60
N GLN A 22 47.11 14.17 38.65
CA GLN A 22 46.14 13.13 39.04
C GLN A 22 44.97 13.04 38.04
N HIS A 23 44.50 14.17 37.48
CA HIS A 23 43.49 14.16 36.41
C HIS A 23 44.07 13.66 35.07
N SER A 24 45.34 13.93 34.75
CA SER A 24 45.97 13.40 33.53
C SER A 24 46.19 11.89 33.62
N HIS A 25 46.55 11.36 34.79
CA HIS A 25 46.69 9.91 34.98
C HIS A 25 45.36 9.13 34.99
N SER A 26 44.22 9.80 35.22
CA SER A 26 42.91 9.15 35.17
C SER A 26 42.35 8.97 33.75
N ALA A 27 42.88 9.68 32.76
CA ALA A 27 42.41 9.60 31.37
C ALA A 27 42.98 8.40 30.59
N ASP A 28 44.04 7.74 31.10
CA ASP A 28 44.81 6.75 30.35
C ASP A 28 44.15 5.34 30.23
N ASN A 29 43.07 5.08 30.96
CA ASN A 29 42.43 3.75 31.01
C ASN A 29 40.99 3.70 30.48
N LEU A 30 40.56 4.68 29.69
CA LEU A 30 39.25 4.60 29.04
C LEU A 30 39.30 3.66 27.84
N TYR A 31 38.50 2.59 27.88
CA TYR A 31 38.23 1.70 26.75
C TYR A 31 36.78 1.22 26.76
N PHE A 32 36.15 1.17 25.58
CA PHE A 32 34.80 0.64 25.39
C PHE A 32 34.60 0.14 23.96
N ALA A 33 33.62 -0.72 23.77
CA ALA A 33 33.17 -1.18 22.46
C ALA A 33 31.74 -0.73 22.22
N THR A 34 31.42 -0.50 20.95
CA THR A 34 30.09 -0.18 20.44
C THR A 34 29.66 -1.35 19.58
N MET A 35 28.63 -2.05 20.03
CA MET A 35 27.99 -3.16 19.35
C MET A 35 26.49 -3.15 19.69
N PRO A 36 25.64 -3.74 18.85
CA PRO A 36 24.22 -3.90 19.16
C PRO A 36 24.04 -4.75 20.42
N GLN A 37 23.01 -4.43 21.21
CA GLN A 37 22.70 -5.17 22.43
C GLN A 37 22.22 -6.59 22.12
N THR A 38 21.44 -6.74 21.06
CA THR A 38 20.93 -8.02 20.58
C THR A 38 21.03 -8.07 19.07
N VAL A 39 21.46 -9.20 18.53
CA VAL A 39 21.35 -9.53 17.11
C VAL A 39 20.55 -10.81 16.95
N THR A 40 19.73 -10.87 15.91
CA THR A 40 18.87 -12.02 15.64
C THR A 40 19.41 -12.81 14.46
N ALA A 41 19.47 -14.13 14.60
CA ALA A 41 19.99 -15.05 13.61
C ALA A 41 18.98 -16.16 13.32
N LEU A 42 18.91 -16.62 12.07
CA LEU A 42 18.14 -17.80 11.71
C LEU A 42 18.97 -19.06 11.91
N THR A 43 18.34 -20.10 12.49
CA THR A 43 18.96 -21.42 12.62
C THR A 43 19.40 -21.96 11.25
N GLY A 44 20.64 -22.46 11.16
CA GLY A 44 21.28 -22.91 9.92
C GLY A 44 21.77 -21.79 8.99
N SER A 45 21.70 -20.52 9.41
CA SER A 45 22.16 -19.35 8.62
C SER A 45 23.34 -18.65 9.30
N CYS A 46 23.49 -17.34 9.14
CA CYS A 46 24.60 -16.57 9.70
C CYS A 46 24.13 -15.29 10.42
N VAL A 47 25.04 -14.66 11.16
CA VAL A 47 24.81 -13.36 11.78
C VAL A 47 26.09 -12.54 11.80
N GLN A 48 26.00 -11.30 11.32
CA GLN A 48 27.05 -10.30 11.47
C GLN A 48 26.84 -9.51 12.75
N ILE A 49 27.90 -9.39 13.54
CA ILE A 49 27.97 -8.53 14.70
C ILE A 49 28.79 -7.30 14.31
N PRO A 50 28.15 -6.17 13.97
CA PRO A 50 28.87 -4.92 13.73
C PRO A 50 29.49 -4.45 15.05
N CYS A 51 30.78 -4.15 15.00
CA CYS A 51 31.54 -3.88 16.22
C CYS A 51 32.65 -2.86 15.92
N THR A 52 32.71 -1.82 16.74
CA THR A 52 33.82 -0.86 16.77
C THR A 52 34.27 -0.62 18.19
N PHE A 53 35.55 -0.34 18.40
CA PHE A 53 36.07 -0.10 19.76
C PHE A 53 36.85 1.20 19.86
N THR A 54 36.91 1.73 21.08
CA THR A 54 37.70 2.91 21.44
C THR A 54 38.63 2.55 22.58
N ILE A 55 39.90 2.89 22.42
CA ILE A 55 40.95 2.70 23.43
C ILE A 55 41.77 3.99 23.49
N SER A 56 42.07 4.44 24.71
CA SER A 56 42.96 5.58 24.95
C SER A 56 44.38 5.28 24.45
N ASN A 57 44.98 6.24 23.76
CA ASN A 57 46.32 6.13 23.16
C ASN A 57 46.47 4.92 22.20
N PHE A 58 45.40 4.57 21.46
CA PHE A 58 45.42 3.41 20.56
C PHE A 58 46.51 3.48 19.49
N GLU A 59 46.77 4.65 18.88
CA GLU A 59 47.80 4.77 17.84
C GLU A 59 49.21 4.47 18.38
N ASP A 60 49.52 4.92 19.59
CA ASP A 60 50.80 4.64 20.24
C ASP A 60 50.93 3.18 20.66
N LYS A 61 49.83 2.58 21.09
CA LYS A 61 49.75 1.13 21.36
C LYS A 61 49.93 0.33 20.06
N LEU A 62 49.33 0.78 18.96
CA LEU A 62 49.42 0.12 17.66
C LEU A 62 50.85 0.14 17.10
N LYS A 63 51.59 1.23 17.31
CA LYS A 63 53.03 1.29 16.94
C LYS A 63 53.92 0.36 17.76
N LYS A 64 53.54 0.09 19.02
CA LYS A 64 54.31 -0.76 19.95
C LYS A 64 53.98 -2.24 19.82
N THR A 65 52.80 -2.58 19.31
CA THR A 65 52.36 -3.98 19.19
C THR A 65 52.96 -4.63 17.95
N LYS A 66 53.31 -5.91 18.09
CA LYS A 66 53.71 -6.79 17.00
C LYS A 66 52.51 -7.57 16.45
N PHE A 67 51.55 -7.91 17.31
CA PHE A 67 50.38 -8.69 16.94
C PHE A 67 49.13 -8.11 17.61
N ILE A 68 48.10 -7.84 16.81
CA ILE A 68 46.77 -7.44 17.28
C ILE A 68 45.78 -8.54 16.89
N TYR A 69 44.99 -9.02 17.85
CA TYR A 69 43.98 -10.02 17.56
C TYR A 69 42.78 -9.90 18.50
N GLY A 70 41.63 -10.30 17.96
CA GLY A 70 40.35 -10.33 18.64
C GLY A 70 39.95 -11.75 19.03
N ILE A 71 39.28 -11.85 20.17
CA ILE A 71 38.76 -13.10 20.74
C ILE A 71 37.28 -12.88 21.08
N TRP A 72 36.44 -13.84 20.68
CA TRP A 72 35.06 -13.92 21.12
C TRP A 72 34.91 -14.98 22.21
N LEU A 73 34.35 -14.57 23.34
CA LEU A 73 34.11 -15.40 24.50
C LEU A 73 32.60 -15.60 24.68
N LYS A 74 32.18 -16.82 25.03
CA LYS A 74 30.79 -17.17 25.33
C LYS A 74 30.64 -17.37 26.83
N ASN A 75 29.53 -16.87 27.40
CA ASN A 75 29.15 -17.01 28.82
C ASN A 75 30.06 -16.27 29.83
N LYS A 76 29.44 -15.63 30.83
CA LYS A 76 30.08 -14.74 31.82
C LYS A 76 30.90 -15.48 32.89
N GLN A 77 30.59 -16.74 33.18
CA GLN A 77 31.03 -17.41 34.42
C GLN A 77 32.53 -17.76 34.51
N GLN A 78 33.37 -17.39 33.53
CA GLN A 78 34.72 -17.96 33.43
C GLN A 78 35.86 -16.94 33.33
N PHE A 79 35.65 -15.63 33.49
CA PHE A 79 36.77 -14.68 33.49
C PHE A 79 37.76 -14.90 34.66
N ASP A 80 37.31 -15.52 35.77
CA ASP A 80 38.14 -15.85 36.94
C ASP A 80 38.71 -17.28 36.94
N LYS A 81 38.42 -18.11 35.92
CA LYS A 81 38.95 -19.48 35.82
C LYS A 81 39.57 -19.69 34.44
N SER A 82 40.63 -20.49 34.37
CA SER A 82 41.37 -20.82 33.14
C SER A 82 40.57 -21.45 31.98
N ASN A 83 39.24 -21.56 32.08
CA ASN A 83 38.38 -22.35 31.20
C ASN A 83 37.29 -21.54 30.48
N SER A 84 37.46 -20.23 30.26
CA SER A 84 36.53 -19.43 29.43
C SER A 84 36.29 -20.07 28.06
N PHE A 85 35.02 -20.28 27.66
CA PHE A 85 34.70 -20.81 26.33
C PHE A 85 35.08 -19.79 25.25
N ILE A 86 36.14 -20.10 24.51
CA ILE A 86 36.61 -19.30 23.38
C ILE A 86 35.84 -19.73 22.14
N ALA A 87 34.84 -18.95 21.74
CA ALA A 87 34.10 -19.17 20.51
C ALA A 87 35.02 -18.97 19.29
N PHE A 88 35.85 -17.92 19.31
CA PHE A 88 36.77 -17.59 18.24
C PHE A 88 38.05 -16.93 18.76
N ASN A 89 39.19 -17.28 18.17
CA ASN A 89 40.47 -16.59 18.37
C ASN A 89 41.18 -16.38 17.02
N SER A 90 41.24 -15.13 16.57
CA SER A 90 41.85 -14.75 15.28
C SER A 90 43.36 -14.99 15.19
N SER A 91 44.10 -15.01 16.30
CA SER A 91 45.55 -15.26 16.26
C SER A 91 45.88 -16.72 15.91
N LYS A 92 45.06 -17.66 16.38
CA LYS A 92 45.28 -19.10 16.18
C LYS A 92 44.29 -19.72 15.17
N ASN A 93 43.38 -18.90 14.65
CA ASN A 93 42.22 -19.32 13.87
C ASN A 93 41.44 -20.47 14.54
N ILE A 94 41.29 -20.40 15.87
CA ILE A 94 40.54 -21.41 16.65
C ILE A 94 39.07 -21.04 16.63
N ILE A 95 38.23 -21.98 16.26
CA ILE A 95 36.78 -21.90 16.32
C ILE A 95 36.28 -23.07 17.18
N SER A 96 35.57 -22.77 18.27
CA SER A 96 35.07 -23.80 19.19
C SER A 96 33.55 -23.83 19.19
N GLY A 97 32.97 -24.97 18.85
CA GLY A 97 31.51 -25.15 18.87
C GLY A 97 30.76 -24.39 17.77
N PHE A 98 31.45 -23.88 16.74
CA PHE A 98 30.85 -23.30 15.54
C PHE A 98 31.46 -23.95 14.30
N SER A 99 30.78 -23.83 13.16
CA SER A 99 31.32 -24.31 11.88
C SER A 99 32.39 -23.37 11.32
N ASP A 100 32.11 -22.07 11.34
CA ASP A 100 32.99 -21.03 10.83
C ASP A 100 32.65 -19.68 11.47
N ILE A 101 33.69 -18.90 11.76
CA ILE A 101 33.59 -17.53 12.27
C ILE A 101 34.67 -16.71 11.57
N GLN A 102 34.26 -15.62 10.94
CA GLN A 102 35.14 -14.76 10.18
C GLN A 102 35.11 -13.34 10.72
N MET A 103 36.26 -12.81 11.12
CA MET A 103 36.43 -11.39 11.39
C MET A 103 36.55 -10.65 10.06
N THR A 104 35.56 -9.82 9.73
CA THR A 104 35.52 -9.05 8.49
C THR A 104 36.01 -7.61 8.67
N GLY A 105 36.03 -7.12 9.92
CA GLY A 105 36.62 -5.84 10.27
C GLY A 105 38.14 -5.88 10.45
N ASP A 106 38.81 -4.76 10.16
CA ASP A 106 40.22 -4.56 10.47
C ASP A 106 40.40 -3.97 11.88
N LEU A 107 41.06 -4.72 12.75
CA LEU A 107 41.35 -4.30 14.12
C LEU A 107 42.28 -3.08 14.16
N SER A 108 43.13 -2.88 13.15
CA SER A 108 44.00 -1.71 13.02
C SER A 108 43.18 -0.43 12.78
N GLU A 109 42.01 -0.56 12.17
CA GLU A 109 41.04 0.52 11.95
C GLU A 109 39.97 0.59 13.06
N ARG A 110 40.21 -0.10 14.19
CA ARG A 110 39.29 -0.19 15.33
C ARG A 110 37.96 -0.88 15.02
N ASN A 111 37.95 -1.74 14.00
CA ASN A 111 36.79 -2.46 13.53
C ASN A 111 36.88 -3.94 13.93
N CYS A 112 36.00 -4.36 14.83
CA CYS A 112 35.92 -5.74 15.35
C CYS A 112 34.75 -6.54 14.73
N THR A 113 34.19 -6.05 13.61
CA THR A 113 33.03 -6.67 12.96
C THR A 113 33.33 -8.13 12.61
N THR A 114 32.44 -9.03 13.03
CA THR A 114 32.64 -10.48 12.91
C THR A 114 31.35 -11.15 12.45
N VAL A 115 31.46 -12.11 11.53
CA VAL A 115 30.35 -12.92 11.03
C VAL A 115 30.47 -14.33 11.58
N PHE A 116 29.39 -14.83 12.17
CA PHE A 116 29.26 -16.21 12.63
C PHE A 116 28.40 -16.97 11.64
N TYR A 117 28.90 -18.08 11.08
CA TYR A 117 28.20 -18.87 10.06
C TYR A 117 27.63 -20.18 10.63
N ASN A 118 26.57 -20.67 9.98
CA ASN A 118 25.78 -21.86 10.38
C ASN A 118 25.48 -21.84 11.89
N ILE A 119 24.85 -20.75 12.32
CA ILE A 119 24.36 -20.55 13.68
C ILE A 119 23.24 -21.55 13.96
N MET A 120 23.30 -22.25 15.09
CA MET A 120 22.28 -23.22 15.52
C MET A 120 21.62 -22.75 16.83
N MET A 121 20.47 -23.31 17.20
CA MET A 121 19.70 -22.90 18.38
C MET A 121 20.51 -22.89 19.70
N ASN A 122 21.45 -23.84 19.87
CA ASN A 122 22.34 -23.93 21.04
C ASN A 122 23.43 -22.84 21.10
N HIS A 123 23.56 -22.01 20.05
CA HIS A 123 24.45 -20.85 20.03
C HIS A 123 23.80 -19.60 20.61
N SER A 124 22.51 -19.63 20.96
CA SER A 124 21.85 -18.50 21.62
C SER A 124 22.47 -18.25 22.99
N ASP A 125 23.17 -17.12 23.15
CA ASP A 125 23.87 -16.74 24.40
C ASP A 125 24.40 -15.29 24.30
N SER A 126 24.98 -14.82 25.39
CA SER A 126 25.77 -13.59 25.47
C SER A 126 27.23 -13.82 25.07
N TYR A 127 27.72 -12.96 24.19
CA TYR A 127 29.09 -12.98 23.66
C TYR A 127 29.84 -11.70 24.03
N TYR A 128 31.13 -11.86 24.29
CA TYR A 128 32.01 -10.81 24.75
C TYR A 128 33.21 -10.71 23.83
N PHE A 129 33.49 -9.48 23.38
CA PHE A 129 34.69 -9.21 22.60
C PHE A 129 35.87 -8.90 23.52
N ARG A 130 37.02 -9.49 23.21
CA ARG A 130 38.30 -9.25 23.88
C ARG A 130 39.36 -8.91 22.84
N LEU A 131 40.15 -7.89 23.12
CA LEU A 131 41.28 -7.47 22.29
C LEU A 131 42.59 -7.71 23.04
N GLU A 132 43.56 -8.28 22.34
CA GLU A 132 44.92 -8.47 22.82
C GLU A 132 45.91 -7.87 21.81
N MET A 133 46.78 -6.99 22.31
CA MET A 133 47.88 -6.37 21.59
C MET A 133 49.18 -6.85 22.25
N GLU A 134 49.89 -7.72 21.55
CA GLU A 134 51.09 -8.39 22.04
C GLU A 134 52.36 -7.81 21.40
N PRO A 135 53.53 -7.92 22.05
CA PRO A 135 53.74 -8.45 23.40
C PRO A 135 53.43 -7.42 24.51
N ASN A 136 52.58 -7.77 25.48
CA ASN A 136 52.30 -6.99 26.70
C ASN A 136 51.92 -5.51 26.50
N VAL A 137 51.29 -5.14 25.37
CA VAL A 137 50.93 -3.74 25.09
C VAL A 137 49.57 -3.38 25.66
N PHE A 138 48.56 -4.22 25.41
CA PHE A 138 47.20 -3.99 25.88
C PHE A 138 46.41 -5.29 25.87
N LYS A 139 45.62 -5.53 26.92
CA LYS A 139 44.80 -6.73 27.03
C LYS A 139 43.52 -6.40 27.77
N ALA A 140 42.39 -6.41 27.08
CA ALA A 140 41.11 -6.10 27.71
C ALA A 140 39.96 -6.88 27.10
N THR A 141 39.10 -7.40 27.98
CA THR A 141 37.75 -7.78 27.60
C THR A 141 36.90 -6.53 27.70
N PHE A 142 36.14 -6.23 26.65
CA PHE A 142 35.16 -5.17 26.66
C PHE A 142 33.92 -5.60 27.46
N ASN A 143 34.10 -5.97 28.73
CA ASN A 143 33.12 -5.97 29.82
C ASN A 143 33.78 -6.48 31.13
N PRO A 144 34.08 -5.59 32.09
CA PRO A 144 34.38 -6.04 33.44
C PRO A 144 33.52 -5.26 34.45
N ASN A 145 32.50 -5.90 35.01
CA ASN A 145 31.87 -5.54 36.29
C ASN A 145 31.18 -4.16 36.43
N GLN A 146 30.64 -3.56 35.36
CA GLN A 146 29.76 -2.38 35.46
C GLN A 146 28.33 -2.68 34.94
N PRO A 147 27.28 -1.97 35.41
CA PRO A 147 25.89 -2.24 35.06
C PRO A 147 25.50 -1.92 33.59
N ASP A 148 26.44 -1.46 32.77
CA ASP A 148 26.14 -0.93 31.44
C ASP A 148 26.03 -2.07 30.40
N SER A 149 24.80 -2.32 29.96
CA SER A 149 24.40 -3.39 29.02
C SER A 149 24.92 -3.19 27.58
N ARG A 150 25.56 -2.06 27.27
CA ARG A 150 26.05 -1.73 25.91
C ARG A 150 27.36 -2.40 25.51
N LYS A 151 27.97 -3.18 26.40
CA LYS A 151 29.29 -3.80 26.20
C LYS A 151 29.23 -5.31 25.87
N THR A 152 28.03 -5.89 25.88
CA THR A 152 27.78 -7.30 25.55
C THR A 152 26.79 -7.37 24.40
N VAL A 153 26.96 -8.37 23.53
CA VAL A 153 25.96 -8.69 22.49
C VAL A 153 25.29 -10.01 22.83
N ASN A 154 23.96 -10.02 22.81
CA ASN A 154 23.17 -11.23 22.90
C ASN A 154 22.84 -11.73 21.49
N ILE A 155 23.26 -12.94 21.14
CA ILE A 155 22.82 -13.57 19.89
C ILE A 155 21.54 -14.34 20.22
N SER A 156 20.44 -13.93 19.60
CA SER A 156 19.15 -14.60 19.69
C SER A 156 18.92 -15.43 18.42
N VAL A 157 18.87 -16.76 18.57
CA VAL A 157 18.66 -17.66 17.43
C VAL A 157 17.19 -18.07 17.38
N ILE A 158 16.57 -17.91 16.22
CA ILE A 158 15.18 -18.26 15.96
C ILE A 158 15.08 -19.30 14.84
N ASP A 159 14.00 -20.08 14.85
CA ASP A 159 13.70 -21.11 13.86
C ASP A 159 12.97 -20.55 12.63
N SER A 160 12.19 -19.49 12.80
CA SER A 160 11.44 -18.81 11.75
C SER A 160 11.57 -17.29 11.83
N PRO A 161 11.79 -16.58 10.70
CA PRO A 161 11.94 -15.13 10.68
C PRO A 161 10.62 -14.44 11.04
N GLN A 162 10.73 -13.21 11.52
CA GLN A 162 9.56 -12.37 11.76
C GLN A 162 8.95 -11.92 10.43
N PRO A 163 7.61 -11.75 10.36
CA PRO A 163 6.97 -11.19 9.17
C PRO A 163 7.54 -9.81 8.80
N PRO A 164 7.62 -9.48 7.51
CA PRO A 164 8.17 -8.20 7.08
C PRO A 164 7.44 -7.00 7.67
N GLU A 165 8.20 -5.97 8.06
CA GLU A 165 7.62 -4.74 8.58
C GLU A 165 7.04 -3.92 7.42
N LEU A 166 5.74 -4.08 7.17
CA LEU A 166 5.00 -3.36 6.14
C LEU A 166 4.38 -2.09 6.72
N LYS A 167 4.77 -0.93 6.20
CA LYS A 167 4.29 0.38 6.62
C LYS A 167 3.65 1.18 5.48
N PRO A 168 2.55 1.90 5.77
CA PRO A 168 1.73 1.78 6.97
C PRO A 168 0.86 0.50 6.92
N ILE A 169 0.71 -0.19 8.05
CA ILE A 169 -0.10 -1.43 8.12
C ILE A 169 -1.61 -1.12 8.11
N ASP A 170 -2.02 0.00 8.72
CA ASP A 170 -3.40 0.48 8.74
C ASP A 170 -3.57 1.66 7.77
N LEU A 171 -3.48 1.34 6.48
CA LEU A 171 -3.79 2.29 5.41
C LEU A 171 -5.29 2.59 5.47
N HIS A 172 -5.69 3.65 6.18
CA HIS A 172 -7.10 3.99 6.46
C HIS A 172 -7.93 4.02 5.18
N TYR A 173 -7.71 5.05 4.37
CA TYR A 173 -8.39 5.30 3.12
C TYR A 173 -7.51 6.10 2.18
N VAL A 174 -7.54 5.74 0.90
CA VAL A 174 -6.75 6.39 -0.16
C VAL A 174 -7.69 7.00 -1.17
N MET A 175 -7.50 8.25 -1.57
CA MET A 175 -8.30 8.87 -2.63
C MET A 175 -7.84 8.40 -4.02
N GLU A 176 -8.78 8.13 -4.94
CA GLU A 176 -8.44 7.87 -6.35
C GLU A 176 -7.52 8.96 -6.93
N ASN A 177 -6.58 8.57 -7.80
CA ASN A 177 -5.56 9.43 -8.43
C ASN A 177 -4.50 10.03 -7.50
N THR A 178 -4.44 9.61 -6.23
CA THR A 178 -3.34 9.99 -5.33
C THR A 178 -2.19 9.00 -5.41
N THR A 179 -0.98 9.50 -5.17
CA THR A 179 0.22 8.66 -5.09
C THR A 179 0.31 8.07 -3.69
N VAL A 180 0.44 6.74 -3.61
CA VAL A 180 0.62 5.98 -2.37
C VAL A 180 2.03 5.43 -2.34
N SER A 181 2.62 5.41 -1.15
CA SER A 181 3.91 4.80 -0.88
C SER A 181 3.77 3.75 0.21
N LEU A 182 4.13 2.51 -0.10
CA LEU A 182 4.23 1.40 0.85
C LEU A 182 5.70 1.04 1.01
N SER A 183 6.17 0.94 2.25
CA SER A 183 7.53 0.50 2.55
C SER A 183 7.50 -0.84 3.25
N CYS A 184 8.35 -1.75 2.82
CA CYS A 184 8.55 -3.06 3.43
C CYS A 184 10.00 -3.21 3.86
N SER A 185 10.24 -3.61 5.10
CA SER A 185 11.58 -3.75 5.67
C SER A 185 11.76 -5.11 6.35
N VAL A 186 12.91 -5.74 6.14
CA VAL A 186 13.31 -6.98 6.82
C VAL A 186 14.76 -6.95 7.27
N GLU A 187 15.05 -7.63 8.38
CA GLU A 187 16.42 -7.78 8.88
C GLU A 187 17.28 -8.61 7.92
N ALA A 188 18.51 -8.15 7.68
CA ALA A 188 19.50 -8.80 6.83
C ALA A 188 20.74 -9.18 7.66
N PRO A 189 20.64 -10.22 8.53
CA PRO A 189 21.73 -10.58 9.44
C PRO A 189 22.97 -11.12 8.70
N CYS A 190 22.80 -11.54 7.44
CA CYS A 190 23.85 -12.12 6.60
C CYS A 190 24.30 -11.17 5.48
N PRO A 191 25.54 -10.63 5.53
CA PRO A 191 26.00 -9.64 4.56
C PRO A 191 26.21 -10.23 3.15
N LYS A 192 26.66 -11.49 3.05
CA LYS A 192 26.88 -12.18 1.76
C LYS A 192 25.60 -12.80 1.18
N HIS A 193 24.59 -13.00 2.01
CA HIS A 193 23.33 -13.68 1.65
C HIS A 193 22.13 -12.95 2.27
N PRO A 194 21.88 -11.68 1.88
CA PRO A 194 20.73 -10.95 2.39
C PRO A 194 19.42 -11.58 1.87
N PRO A 195 18.31 -11.43 2.60
CA PRO A 195 17.00 -11.85 2.11
C PRO A 195 16.57 -11.06 0.88
N THR A 196 15.71 -11.64 0.06
CA THR A 196 15.09 -10.96 -1.08
C THR A 196 13.67 -10.53 -0.75
N ILE A 197 13.29 -9.32 -1.13
CA ILE A 197 11.91 -8.83 -1.01
C ILE A 197 11.22 -8.94 -2.37
N SER A 198 10.02 -9.51 -2.38
CA SER A 198 9.13 -9.53 -3.54
C SER A 198 7.75 -8.98 -3.15
N TRP A 199 7.11 -8.31 -4.11
CA TRP A 199 5.76 -7.78 -3.96
C TRP A 199 4.81 -8.56 -4.85
N SER A 200 3.64 -8.92 -4.33
CA SER A 200 2.61 -9.62 -5.08
C SER A 200 1.30 -8.84 -5.12
N ASN A 201 0.50 -9.10 -6.15
CA ASN A 201 -0.79 -8.46 -6.39
C ASN A 201 -0.69 -6.91 -6.39
N ILE A 202 0.36 -6.37 -7.02
CA ILE A 202 0.65 -4.93 -7.08
C ILE A 202 -0.21 -4.20 -8.12
N PRO A 203 -0.45 -2.88 -7.97
CA PRO A 203 -1.08 -2.05 -9.00
C PRO A 203 -0.23 -1.96 -10.28
N GLU A 204 -0.87 -1.75 -11.43
CA GLU A 204 -0.17 -1.67 -12.74
C GLU A 204 0.81 -0.49 -12.82
N SER A 205 0.50 0.62 -12.13
CA SER A 205 1.35 1.83 -12.09
C SER A 205 2.48 1.75 -11.07
N ALA A 206 2.73 0.59 -10.47
CA ALA A 206 3.68 0.43 -9.39
C ALA A 206 5.15 0.55 -9.86
N HIS A 207 5.89 1.40 -9.18
CA HIS A 207 7.35 1.51 -9.27
C HIS A 207 7.96 1.07 -7.95
N ILE A 208 8.89 0.11 -8.02
CA ILE A 208 9.53 -0.51 -6.85
C ILE A 208 11.00 -0.15 -6.83
N THR A 209 11.51 0.20 -5.65
CA THR A 209 12.93 0.44 -5.40
C THR A 209 13.36 -0.34 -4.17
N THR A 210 14.40 -1.14 -4.29
CA THR A 210 14.92 -1.98 -3.19
C THR A 210 16.38 -1.64 -2.95
N GLN A 211 16.76 -1.49 -1.68
CA GLN A 211 18.11 -1.15 -1.26
C GLN A 211 18.47 -1.82 0.07
N LEU A 212 19.76 -2.08 0.27
CA LEU A 212 20.29 -2.46 1.58
C LEU A 212 20.51 -1.19 2.39
N GLN A 213 19.98 -1.16 3.62
CA GLN A 213 20.07 -0.01 4.51
C GLN A 213 20.77 -0.43 5.81
N GLU A 214 21.71 0.40 6.26
CA GLU A 214 22.33 0.28 7.57
C GLU A 214 21.50 1.05 8.60
N LYS A 215 21.20 0.40 9.72
CA LYS A 215 20.45 0.97 10.85
C LYS A 215 21.38 1.73 11.80
N PRO A 216 20.83 2.54 12.72
CA PRO A 216 21.64 3.27 13.71
C PRO A 216 22.53 2.39 14.59
N ASP A 217 22.16 1.13 14.78
CA ASP A 217 22.94 0.12 15.52
C ASP A 217 23.96 -0.62 14.63
N LYS A 218 24.16 -0.15 13.39
CA LYS A 218 25.01 -0.73 12.34
C LYS A 218 24.57 -2.11 11.83
N THR A 219 23.40 -2.60 12.25
CA THR A 219 22.81 -3.81 11.64
C THR A 219 22.28 -3.48 10.26
N GLN A 220 22.15 -4.49 9.40
CA GLN A 220 21.68 -4.32 8.04
C GLN A 220 20.23 -4.77 7.91
N SER A 221 19.48 -4.07 7.07
CA SER A 221 18.11 -4.42 6.68
C SER A 221 17.93 -4.22 5.18
N VAL A 222 17.11 -5.07 4.55
CA VAL A 222 16.65 -4.81 3.18
C VAL A 222 15.39 -3.97 3.26
N PHE A 223 15.41 -2.83 2.57
CA PHE A 223 14.31 -1.88 2.50
C PHE A 223 13.78 -1.82 1.07
N SER A 224 12.48 -2.02 0.88
CA SER A 224 11.81 -1.90 -0.41
C SER A 224 10.68 -0.88 -0.34
N LEU A 225 10.71 0.10 -1.23
CA LEU A 225 9.70 1.14 -1.38
C LEU A 225 8.91 0.91 -2.67
N MET A 226 7.61 0.70 -2.55
CA MET A 226 6.69 0.65 -3.67
C MET A 226 5.86 1.94 -3.71
N THR A 227 5.87 2.60 -4.87
CA THR A 227 5.08 3.80 -5.13
C THR A 227 4.15 3.57 -6.31
N PHE A 228 2.88 3.97 -6.20
CA PHE A 228 1.92 3.79 -7.28
C PHE A 228 0.84 4.88 -7.24
N LYS A 229 0.15 5.06 -8.36
CA LYS A 229 -1.02 5.95 -8.44
C LYS A 229 -2.29 5.12 -8.25
N ALA A 230 -3.06 5.42 -7.20
CA ALA A 230 -4.23 4.64 -6.82
C ALA A 230 -5.38 4.75 -7.85
N SER A 231 -5.92 3.60 -8.26
CA SER A 231 -7.09 3.48 -9.13
C SER A 231 -8.29 2.89 -8.38
N TYR A 232 -9.51 3.17 -8.85
CA TYR A 232 -10.71 2.52 -8.32
C TYR A 232 -10.68 0.99 -8.47
N MET A 233 -9.92 0.48 -9.45
CA MET A 233 -9.71 -0.95 -9.68
C MET A 233 -8.86 -1.60 -8.58
N ASP A 234 -8.13 -0.80 -7.80
CA ASP A 234 -7.31 -1.27 -6.68
C ASP A 234 -8.10 -1.36 -5.36
N HIS A 235 -9.39 -1.01 -5.35
CA HIS A 235 -10.21 -1.11 -4.15
C HIS A 235 -10.37 -2.57 -3.70
N ARG A 236 -10.08 -2.84 -2.41
CA ARG A 236 -10.01 -4.18 -1.79
C ARG A 236 -8.93 -5.09 -2.37
N ARG A 237 -7.91 -4.51 -2.99
CA ARG A 237 -6.71 -5.25 -3.42
C ARG A 237 -5.83 -5.55 -2.22
N ASN A 238 -5.51 -6.82 -2.01
CA ASN A 238 -4.58 -7.28 -0.98
C ASN A 238 -3.17 -7.30 -1.55
N ILE A 239 -2.33 -6.36 -1.14
CA ILE A 239 -0.93 -6.28 -1.56
C ILE A 239 -0.11 -7.01 -0.51
N SER A 240 0.73 -7.94 -0.95
CA SER A 240 1.60 -8.70 -0.05
C SER A 240 3.06 -8.37 -0.33
N CYS A 241 3.80 -8.13 0.75
CA CYS A 241 5.26 -8.11 0.74
C CYS A 241 5.77 -9.45 1.29
N THR A 242 6.56 -10.16 0.50
CA THR A 242 7.12 -11.46 0.86
C THR A 242 8.63 -11.33 0.95
N ALA A 243 9.21 -11.78 2.07
CA ALA A 243 10.65 -11.88 2.24
C ALA A 243 11.08 -13.34 2.18
N THR A 244 12.08 -13.61 1.35
CA THR A 244 12.64 -14.93 1.12
C THR A 244 14.07 -14.96 1.65
N TYR A 245 14.30 -15.79 2.66
CA TYR A 245 15.62 -15.99 3.26
C TYR A 245 16.31 -17.18 2.58
N PRO A 246 17.47 -16.95 1.93
CA PRO A 246 18.20 -18.03 1.27
C PRO A 246 18.70 -19.03 2.31
N ARG A 247 18.42 -20.31 2.11
CA ARG A 247 18.89 -21.40 2.99
C ARG A 247 19.70 -22.43 2.19
N ASN A 248 20.61 -23.13 2.86
CA ASN A 248 21.41 -24.21 2.25
C ASN A 248 20.61 -25.51 1.99
N THR A 249 19.28 -25.44 1.93
CA THR A 249 18.35 -26.58 1.73
C THR A 249 17.41 -26.28 0.58
N LEU A 250 16.76 -27.30 -0.01
CA LEU A 250 15.85 -27.10 -1.16
C LEU A 250 14.68 -26.13 -0.92
N ASP A 251 14.26 -25.93 0.34
CA ASP A 251 13.17 -25.01 0.66
C ASP A 251 13.72 -23.73 1.29
N ASP A 252 13.63 -22.63 0.54
CA ASP A 252 13.81 -21.28 1.06
C ASP A 252 12.70 -20.95 2.06
N LEU A 253 13.05 -20.19 3.10
CA LEU A 253 12.08 -19.80 4.12
C LEU A 253 11.44 -18.47 3.75
N THR A 254 10.14 -18.49 3.47
CA THR A 254 9.37 -17.32 3.06
C THR A 254 8.41 -16.87 4.16
N VAL A 255 8.42 -15.59 4.46
CA VAL A 255 7.44 -14.95 5.35
C VAL A 255 6.83 -13.74 4.66
N GLU A 256 5.54 -13.51 4.87
CA GLU A 256 4.82 -12.44 4.19
C GLU A 256 3.98 -11.58 5.13
N THR A 257 3.70 -10.36 4.69
CA THR A 257 2.77 -9.44 5.34
C THR A 257 1.91 -8.78 4.29
N THR A 258 0.60 -8.72 4.54
CA THR A 258 -0.40 -8.27 3.56
C THR A 258 -1.15 -7.05 4.07
N VAL A 259 -1.41 -6.09 3.18
CA VAL A 259 -2.25 -4.91 3.43
C VAL A 259 -3.39 -4.84 2.41
N MET A 260 -4.60 -4.52 2.87
CA MET A 260 -5.76 -4.33 2.00
C MET A 260 -5.94 -2.85 1.66
N LEU A 261 -5.92 -2.51 0.38
CA LEU A 261 -6.18 -1.15 -0.09
C LEU A 261 -7.66 -0.79 0.02
N ARG A 262 -7.95 0.34 0.67
CA ARG A 262 -9.30 0.93 0.74
C ARG A 262 -9.34 2.23 -0.05
N VAL A 263 -9.55 2.11 -1.36
CA VAL A 263 -9.64 3.28 -2.25
C VAL A 263 -11.02 3.93 -2.17
N LEU A 264 -11.05 5.26 -2.09
CA LEU A 264 -12.21 6.13 -2.10
C LEU A 264 -12.38 6.72 -3.49
N PHE A 265 -13.57 6.54 -4.07
CA PHE A 265 -13.87 6.94 -5.44
C PHE A 265 -15.38 7.12 -5.64
N PRO A 266 -15.79 8.00 -6.59
CA PRO A 266 -17.19 8.15 -6.96
C PRO A 266 -17.73 6.86 -7.62
N PRO A 267 -19.05 6.71 -7.77
CA PRO A 267 -19.62 5.53 -8.41
C PRO A 267 -19.08 5.31 -9.83
N LYS A 268 -18.68 4.07 -10.13
CA LYS A 268 -18.19 3.59 -11.43
C LYS A 268 -19.02 2.36 -11.87
N GLU A 269 -19.00 2.09 -13.17
CA GLU A 269 -19.68 0.96 -13.82
C GLU A 269 -21.16 0.83 -13.44
N THR A 270 -21.86 1.97 -13.31
CA THR A 270 -23.30 1.97 -12.99
C THR A 270 -24.12 1.35 -14.13
N HIS A 271 -24.89 0.31 -13.83
CA HIS A 271 -25.77 -0.38 -14.78
C HIS A 271 -27.04 -0.90 -14.12
N ILE A 272 -28.06 -1.23 -14.93
CA ILE A 272 -29.34 -1.77 -14.48
C ILE A 272 -29.44 -3.25 -14.86
N THR A 273 -29.99 -4.06 -13.96
CA THR A 273 -30.43 -5.43 -14.24
C THR A 273 -31.93 -5.55 -14.02
N ILE A 274 -32.62 -6.28 -14.91
CA ILE A 274 -34.08 -6.48 -14.89
C ILE A 274 -34.36 -7.94 -14.56
N ASP A 275 -35.34 -8.17 -13.68
CA ASP A 275 -35.87 -9.49 -13.32
C ASP A 275 -37.40 -9.44 -13.43
N PRO A 276 -38.06 -10.37 -14.15
CA PRO A 276 -37.49 -11.54 -14.85
C PRO A 276 -36.83 -11.23 -16.21
N SER A 277 -37.33 -10.24 -16.97
CA SER A 277 -36.83 -9.93 -18.32
C SER A 277 -37.20 -8.49 -18.73
N ALA A 278 -36.55 -7.99 -19.78
CA ALA A 278 -36.83 -6.67 -20.35
C ALA A 278 -38.12 -6.61 -21.20
N SER A 279 -38.71 -7.78 -21.52
CA SER A 279 -39.98 -7.93 -22.22
C SER A 279 -40.90 -8.79 -21.38
N VAL A 280 -42.06 -8.25 -21.00
CA VAL A 280 -42.94 -8.82 -19.97
C VAL A 280 -44.40 -8.52 -20.26
N SER A 281 -45.30 -9.44 -19.92
CA SER A 281 -46.74 -9.24 -20.08
C SER A 281 -47.33 -8.32 -19.00
N VAL A 282 -48.41 -7.62 -19.34
CA VAL A 282 -49.19 -6.83 -18.36
C VAL A 282 -49.56 -7.68 -17.15
N GLY A 283 -49.47 -7.10 -15.94
CA GLY A 283 -49.76 -7.79 -14.68
C GLY A 283 -48.56 -8.55 -14.09
N SER A 284 -47.45 -8.69 -14.83
CA SER A 284 -46.21 -9.26 -14.29
C SER A 284 -45.58 -8.32 -13.26
N ASN A 285 -44.96 -8.86 -12.21
CA ASN A 285 -44.14 -8.08 -11.30
C ASN A 285 -42.70 -8.00 -11.82
N VAL A 286 -42.19 -6.79 -12.02
CA VAL A 286 -40.82 -6.55 -12.50
C VAL A 286 -40.01 -5.86 -11.42
N THR A 287 -38.76 -6.31 -11.27
CA THR A 287 -37.78 -5.66 -10.40
C THR A 287 -36.61 -5.12 -11.22
N LEU A 288 -36.39 -3.81 -11.15
CA LEU A 288 -35.19 -3.16 -11.67
C LEU A 288 -34.19 -2.96 -10.53
N THR A 289 -32.94 -3.40 -10.73
CA THR A 289 -31.85 -3.25 -9.74
C THR A 289 -30.73 -2.42 -10.34
N CYS A 290 -30.33 -1.35 -9.64
CA CYS A 290 -29.18 -0.53 -10.01
C CYS A 290 -27.92 -1.07 -9.31
N LYS A 291 -26.88 -1.39 -10.08
CA LYS A 291 -25.59 -1.87 -9.58
C LYS A 291 -24.51 -0.85 -9.95
N SER A 292 -23.62 -0.55 -9.00
CA SER A 292 -22.46 0.33 -9.21
C SER A 292 -21.33 -0.07 -8.26
N LYS A 293 -20.08 0.10 -8.68
CA LYS A 293 -18.90 0.02 -7.82
C LYS A 293 -18.63 1.39 -7.20
N ALA A 294 -18.36 1.47 -5.91
CA ALA A 294 -18.05 2.73 -5.23
C ALA A 294 -17.21 2.51 -3.98
N GLY A 295 -16.38 3.49 -3.62
CA GLY A 295 -15.57 3.52 -2.41
C GLY A 295 -15.89 4.77 -1.58
N PRO A 296 -16.64 4.68 -0.45
CA PRO A 296 -17.17 3.47 0.14
C PRO A 296 -18.53 3.10 -0.45
N SER A 297 -18.94 1.84 -0.24
CA SER A 297 -20.17 1.27 -0.79
C SER A 297 -21.40 1.37 0.12
N ASN A 298 -21.20 1.68 1.41
CA ASN A 298 -22.27 1.76 2.42
C ASN A 298 -23.10 3.05 2.32
N ASP A 299 -22.50 4.15 1.86
CA ASP A 299 -23.15 5.47 1.79
C ASP A 299 -23.72 5.77 0.40
N MET A 300 -24.17 4.72 -0.30
CA MET A 300 -24.65 4.79 -1.68
C MET A 300 -26.14 5.10 -1.75
N ASN A 301 -26.47 6.21 -2.41
CA ASN A 301 -27.84 6.60 -2.75
C ASN A 301 -28.14 6.26 -4.22
N TYR A 302 -29.35 5.77 -4.46
CA TYR A 302 -29.82 5.41 -5.81
C TYR A 302 -31.13 6.13 -6.09
N THR A 303 -31.21 6.79 -7.24
CA THR A 303 -32.39 7.52 -7.69
C THR A 303 -32.78 7.05 -9.09
N TRP A 304 -34.05 6.73 -9.28
CA TRP A 304 -34.57 6.18 -10.53
C TRP A 304 -35.31 7.24 -11.33
N TYR A 305 -35.16 7.16 -12.64
CA TYR A 305 -35.82 8.03 -13.59
C TYR A 305 -36.39 7.21 -14.76
N LYS A 306 -37.55 7.66 -15.26
CA LYS A 306 -38.12 7.22 -16.52
C LYS A 306 -38.00 8.38 -17.52
N CYS A 307 -37.46 8.11 -18.71
CA CYS A 307 -37.33 9.14 -19.74
C CYS A 307 -38.71 9.75 -20.07
N GLY A 308 -38.78 11.08 -20.13
CA GLY A 308 -40.03 11.82 -20.34
C GLY A 308 -40.73 12.29 -19.05
N TYR A 309 -40.25 11.90 -17.88
CA TYR A 309 -40.70 12.43 -16.59
C TYR A 309 -39.65 13.38 -16.00
N GLU A 310 -40.10 14.52 -15.45
CA GLU A 310 -39.18 15.54 -14.90
C GLU A 310 -38.63 15.18 -13.52
N THR A 311 -39.42 14.47 -12.72
CA THR A 311 -39.12 14.09 -11.34
C THR A 311 -38.63 12.64 -11.23
N PRO A 312 -37.83 12.31 -10.19
CA PRO A 312 -37.53 10.93 -9.87
C PRO A 312 -38.79 10.09 -9.72
N ILE A 313 -38.77 8.86 -10.22
CA ILE A 313 -39.89 7.93 -10.08
C ILE A 313 -39.81 7.13 -8.78
N ALA A 314 -38.60 6.96 -8.23
CA ALA A 314 -38.35 6.18 -7.02
C ALA A 314 -36.93 6.39 -6.48
N GLN A 315 -36.71 5.96 -5.24
CA GLN A 315 -35.41 5.90 -4.59
C GLN A 315 -35.14 4.47 -4.09
N GLY A 316 -33.86 4.15 -3.92
CA GLY A 316 -33.41 2.85 -3.41
C GLY A 316 -32.73 2.00 -4.48
N LYS A 317 -31.91 1.04 -4.04
CA LYS A 317 -31.09 0.20 -4.93
C LYS A 317 -31.93 -0.64 -5.90
N ARG A 318 -33.15 -0.99 -5.49
CA ARG A 318 -34.10 -1.79 -6.27
C ARG A 318 -35.46 -1.11 -6.27
N ILE A 319 -36.16 -1.20 -7.39
CA ILE A 319 -37.56 -0.80 -7.51
C ILE A 319 -38.34 -1.96 -8.10
N SER A 320 -39.51 -2.23 -7.53
CA SER A 320 -40.40 -3.30 -7.98
C SER A 320 -41.80 -2.73 -8.19
N PHE A 321 -42.42 -3.09 -9.31
CA PHE A 321 -43.77 -2.64 -9.65
C PHE A 321 -44.47 -3.65 -10.55
N VAL A 322 -45.80 -3.66 -10.47
CA VAL A 322 -46.64 -4.43 -11.39
C VAL A 322 -46.73 -3.68 -12.73
N VAL A 323 -46.49 -4.41 -13.81
CA VAL A 323 -46.43 -3.85 -15.16
C VAL A 323 -47.83 -3.50 -15.66
N THR A 324 -47.99 -2.25 -16.08
CA THR A 324 -49.16 -1.71 -16.80
C THR A 324 -48.73 -1.26 -18.19
N HIS A 325 -49.68 -0.99 -19.09
CA HIS A 325 -49.38 -0.44 -20.42
C HIS A 325 -48.54 0.85 -20.38
N ASN A 326 -48.64 1.64 -19.30
CA ASN A 326 -47.89 2.87 -19.13
C ASN A 326 -46.45 2.65 -18.62
N ASN A 327 -46.05 1.42 -18.28
CA ASN A 327 -44.69 1.13 -17.82
C ASN A 327 -43.68 0.97 -18.97
N THR A 328 -44.15 0.87 -20.22
CA THR A 328 -43.27 0.86 -21.40
C THR A 328 -42.44 2.14 -21.46
N GLY A 329 -41.13 2.00 -21.66
CA GLY A 329 -40.24 3.16 -21.78
C GLY A 329 -38.79 2.87 -21.40
N LEU A 330 -37.99 3.94 -21.46
CA LEU A 330 -36.57 3.91 -21.10
C LEU A 330 -36.40 4.33 -19.63
N PHE A 331 -35.63 3.55 -18.89
CA PHE A 331 -35.29 3.79 -17.49
C PHE A 331 -33.80 3.97 -17.33
N PHE A 332 -33.40 4.83 -16.39
CA PHE A 332 -32.01 4.93 -15.95
C PHE A 332 -31.97 5.21 -14.45
N CYS A 333 -30.87 4.84 -13.81
CA CYS A 333 -30.62 5.14 -12.41
C CYS A 333 -29.39 6.04 -12.27
N ILE A 334 -29.41 6.89 -11.25
CA ILE A 334 -28.24 7.65 -10.80
C ILE A 334 -27.80 7.05 -9.47
N ALA A 335 -26.54 6.61 -9.43
CA ALA A 335 -25.88 6.13 -8.23
C ALA A 335 -24.96 7.24 -7.70
N GLN A 336 -25.00 7.52 -6.39
CA GLN A 336 -24.30 8.65 -5.78
C GLN A 336 -23.70 8.28 -4.41
N ASN A 337 -22.47 8.72 -4.16
CA ASN A 337 -21.88 8.79 -2.82
C ASN A 337 -21.33 10.21 -2.57
N LYS A 338 -20.67 10.42 -1.43
CA LYS A 338 -20.05 11.71 -1.07
C LYS A 338 -18.97 12.21 -2.03
N TYR A 339 -18.40 11.34 -2.87
CA TYR A 339 -17.32 11.68 -3.82
C TYR A 339 -17.82 11.96 -5.23
N GLY A 340 -19.10 11.67 -5.53
CA GLY A 340 -19.69 12.00 -6.82
C GLY A 340 -20.88 11.12 -7.17
N LYS A 341 -21.32 11.24 -8.43
CA LYS A 341 -22.46 10.51 -9.00
C LYS A 341 -22.14 9.97 -10.38
N GLN A 342 -22.76 8.84 -10.74
CA GLN A 342 -22.74 8.30 -12.09
C GLN A 342 -24.13 7.80 -12.48
N SER A 343 -24.54 8.09 -13.71
CA SER A 343 -25.79 7.60 -14.29
C SER A 343 -25.55 6.35 -15.12
N SER A 344 -26.46 5.39 -15.03
CA SER A 344 -26.44 4.19 -15.86
C SER A 344 -26.63 4.50 -17.35
N ALA A 345 -26.38 3.50 -18.19
CA ALA A 345 -27.00 3.45 -19.51
C ALA A 345 -28.54 3.33 -19.37
N GLU A 346 -29.25 3.76 -20.42
CA GLU A 346 -30.70 3.63 -20.52
C GLU A 346 -31.05 2.17 -20.82
N ILE A 347 -32.11 1.66 -20.19
CA ILE A 347 -32.66 0.33 -20.48
C ILE A 347 -34.13 0.43 -20.85
N GLN A 348 -34.52 -0.28 -21.91
CA GLN A 348 -35.90 -0.30 -22.40
C GLN A 348 -36.68 -1.43 -21.73
N LEU A 349 -37.80 -1.09 -21.11
CA LEU A 349 -38.81 -2.06 -20.68
C LEU A 349 -39.93 -2.07 -21.72
N THR A 350 -40.21 -3.24 -22.30
CA THR A 350 -41.28 -3.45 -23.27
C THR A 350 -42.37 -4.30 -22.64
N VAL A 351 -43.62 -3.88 -22.83
CA VAL A 351 -44.79 -4.61 -22.34
C VAL A 351 -45.44 -5.34 -23.50
N GLU A 352 -45.46 -6.67 -23.43
CA GLU A 352 -46.14 -7.51 -24.42
C GLU A 352 -47.64 -7.49 -24.13
N VAL A 353 -48.42 -7.02 -25.09
CA VAL A 353 -49.88 -7.12 -25.07
C VAL A 353 -50.24 -8.42 -25.77
N THR A 354 -50.68 -9.42 -25.02
CA THR A 354 -51.33 -10.59 -25.60
C THR A 354 -52.73 -10.18 -26.03
N ASP A 355 -52.90 -9.88 -27.32
CA ASP A 355 -54.24 -9.76 -27.90
C ASP A 355 -54.96 -11.10 -27.74
N ILE A 356 -56.00 -11.12 -26.92
CA ILE A 356 -56.95 -12.23 -26.91
C ILE A 356 -57.77 -12.07 -28.18
N SER A 357 -57.42 -12.82 -29.22
CA SER A 357 -58.19 -12.88 -30.46
C SER A 357 -59.59 -13.41 -30.15
N GLN A 358 -60.58 -12.51 -30.04
CA GLN A 358 -61.98 -12.87 -30.19
C GLN A 358 -62.32 -12.91 -31.67
N ASP A 359 -62.79 -14.08 -32.09
CA ASP A 359 -63.34 -14.45 -33.38
C ASP A 359 -64.49 -13.51 -33.82
N MET A 360 -64.38 -12.90 -35.00
CA MET A 360 -65.53 -12.51 -35.84
C MET A 360 -65.13 -12.51 -37.33
N GLY A 361 -65.59 -13.54 -38.05
CA GLY A 361 -66.33 -13.37 -39.30
C GLY A 361 -65.56 -13.01 -40.58
N GLN A 362 -65.35 -14.02 -41.43
CA GLN A 362 -65.13 -13.86 -42.85
C GLN A 362 -66.31 -13.13 -43.54
N VAL A 363 -66.07 -11.92 -44.06
CA VAL A 363 -66.76 -11.43 -45.27
C VAL A 363 -65.72 -10.73 -46.13
N GLY A 364 -65.28 -11.41 -47.18
CA GLY A 364 -64.50 -10.80 -48.24
C GLY A 364 -65.38 -9.90 -49.09
N GLN A 365 -64.95 -8.65 -49.30
CA GLN A 365 -65.25 -7.88 -50.51
C GLN A 365 -64.18 -6.80 -50.72
N SER A 366 -63.80 -6.67 -51.99
CA SER A 366 -62.65 -5.96 -52.54
C SER A 366 -62.80 -4.43 -52.63
N MET A 367 -61.75 -3.72 -52.17
CA MET A 367 -61.10 -2.45 -52.61
C MET A 367 -61.86 -1.33 -53.36
N PRO A 368 -61.48 -0.03 -53.13
CA PRO A 368 -60.29 0.51 -53.83
C PRO A 368 -59.32 1.39 -53.01
N LEU A 369 -58.04 1.30 -53.38
CA LEU A 369 -56.88 2.12 -52.98
C LEU A 369 -56.95 3.53 -53.56
N ILE A 370 -57.06 4.58 -52.73
CA ILE A 370 -56.44 5.91 -52.97
C ILE A 370 -56.07 6.52 -51.60
N ALA A 371 -54.86 7.10 -51.49
CA ALA A 371 -54.25 7.83 -50.35
C ALA A 371 -53.37 7.02 -49.37
N GLY A 372 -52.30 6.39 -49.86
CA GLY A 372 -51.43 5.53 -49.04
C GLY A 372 -49.93 5.82 -49.03
N CYS A 373 -49.43 6.98 -49.49
CA CYS A 373 -47.98 7.25 -49.49
C CYS A 373 -47.57 8.48 -48.65
N VAL A 374 -48.39 9.53 -48.59
CA VAL A 374 -48.07 10.73 -47.78
C VAL A 374 -48.31 10.48 -46.29
N GLY A 375 -49.38 9.77 -45.93
CA GLY A 375 -49.70 9.44 -44.53
C GLY A 375 -48.70 8.49 -43.87
N GLY A 376 -48.17 7.51 -44.62
CA GLY A 376 -47.14 6.59 -44.12
C GLY A 376 -45.81 7.28 -43.86
N ILE A 377 -45.38 8.17 -44.76
CA ILE A 377 -44.14 8.94 -44.60
C ILE A 377 -44.27 9.93 -43.42
N VAL A 378 -45.40 10.61 -43.27
CA VAL A 378 -45.65 11.50 -42.13
C VAL A 378 -45.71 10.72 -40.81
N ALA A 379 -46.32 9.54 -40.77
CA ALA A 379 -46.33 8.69 -39.58
C ALA A 379 -44.91 8.21 -39.19
N VAL A 380 -44.07 7.84 -40.16
CA VAL A 380 -42.68 7.43 -39.88
C VAL A 380 -41.82 8.62 -39.43
N LEU A 381 -42.00 9.80 -40.03
CA LEU A 381 -41.28 11.02 -39.64
C LEU A 381 -41.70 11.52 -38.25
N THR A 382 -42.98 11.40 -37.89
CA THR A 382 -43.48 11.79 -36.57
C THR A 382 -43.03 10.81 -35.48
N LEU A 383 -43.07 9.49 -35.74
CA LEU A 383 -42.58 8.47 -34.79
C LEU A 383 -41.07 8.57 -34.56
N SER A 384 -40.29 8.82 -35.62
CA SER A 384 -38.85 9.05 -35.49
C SER A 384 -38.53 10.35 -34.75
N ALA A 385 -39.28 11.44 -34.99
CA ALA A 385 -39.14 12.68 -34.23
C ALA A 385 -39.50 12.50 -32.74
N LEU A 386 -40.53 11.71 -32.42
CA LEU A 386 -40.93 11.42 -31.04
C LEU A 386 -39.90 10.55 -30.30
N GLY A 387 -39.36 9.53 -30.98
CA GLY A 387 -38.25 8.72 -30.48
C GLY A 387 -36.97 9.55 -30.27
N PHE A 388 -36.70 10.51 -31.17
CA PHE A 388 -35.59 11.43 -31.04
C PHE A 388 -35.78 12.40 -29.86
N CYS A 389 -36.97 12.97 -29.69
CA CYS A 389 -37.28 13.88 -28.58
C CYS A 389 -37.19 13.17 -27.22
N THR A 390 -37.71 11.94 -27.09
CA THR A 390 -37.65 11.18 -25.83
C THR A 390 -36.22 10.83 -25.42
N ARG A 391 -35.39 10.39 -26.38
CA ARG A 391 -33.96 10.16 -26.15
C ARG A 391 -33.19 11.44 -25.85
N PHE A 392 -33.52 12.55 -26.53
CA PHE A 392 -32.90 13.85 -26.28
C PHE A 392 -33.22 14.36 -24.87
N MET A 393 -34.49 14.31 -24.46
CA MET A 393 -34.93 14.67 -23.11
C MET A 393 -34.25 13.80 -22.04
N CYS A 394 -34.03 12.51 -22.33
CA CYS A 394 -33.32 11.63 -21.40
C CYS A 394 -31.82 11.97 -21.28
N LYS A 395 -31.17 12.26 -22.41
CA LYS A 395 -29.77 12.68 -22.46
C LYS A 395 -29.55 14.02 -21.75
N TRP A 396 -30.51 14.93 -21.85
CA TRP A 396 -30.51 16.19 -21.10
C TRP A 396 -30.57 15.96 -19.59
N LYS A 397 -31.47 15.08 -19.11
CA LYS A 397 -31.58 14.77 -17.67
C LYS A 397 -30.31 14.10 -17.10
N LYS A 398 -29.60 13.33 -17.92
CA LYS A 398 -28.32 12.70 -17.53
C LYS A 398 -27.18 13.71 -17.31
N THR A 399 -27.25 14.88 -17.92
CA THR A 399 -26.16 15.86 -17.99
C THR A 399 -26.39 17.07 -17.08
N GLU A 400 -26.72 16.87 -15.80
CA GLU A 400 -26.77 17.94 -14.77
C GLU A 400 -25.38 18.60 -14.50
N THR A 401 -24.79 19.18 -15.53
CA THR A 401 -23.76 20.20 -15.52
C THR A 401 -24.35 21.36 -16.30
N HIS A 402 -24.75 22.43 -15.61
CA HIS A 402 -25.33 23.65 -16.20
C HIS A 402 -24.33 24.31 -17.16
N ASN A 403 -24.24 23.84 -18.40
CA ASN A 403 -23.46 24.48 -19.45
C ASN A 403 -24.41 25.35 -20.30
N PRO A 404 -24.26 26.69 -20.30
CA PRO A 404 -25.18 27.61 -20.97
C PRO A 404 -25.31 27.39 -22.49
N ALA A 405 -24.34 26.73 -23.13
CA ALA A 405 -24.42 26.36 -24.55
C ALA A 405 -25.57 25.38 -24.87
N HIS A 406 -25.94 24.50 -23.92
CA HIS A 406 -27.03 23.55 -24.10
C HIS A 406 -28.42 24.20 -24.00
N ILE A 407 -28.55 25.30 -23.27
CA ILE A 407 -29.80 26.08 -23.15
C ILE A 407 -30.10 26.80 -24.48
N LEU A 408 -29.07 27.33 -25.13
CA LEU A 408 -29.19 27.94 -26.47
C LEU A 408 -29.63 26.92 -27.53
N LEU A 409 -29.10 25.70 -27.49
CA LEU A 409 -29.51 24.61 -28.37
C LEU A 409 -30.98 24.21 -28.16
N TYR A 410 -31.45 24.14 -26.91
CA TYR A 410 -32.86 23.86 -26.59
C TYR A 410 -33.80 24.94 -27.15
N LEU A 411 -33.47 26.22 -26.93
CA LEU A 411 -34.24 27.33 -27.50
C LEU A 411 -34.24 27.27 -29.03
N PHE A 412 -33.10 26.95 -29.65
CA PHE A 412 -32.99 26.83 -31.10
C PHE A 412 -33.84 25.71 -31.68
N PHE A 413 -33.83 24.51 -31.07
CA PHE A 413 -34.66 23.39 -31.52
C PHE A 413 -36.15 23.61 -31.28
N SER A 414 -36.54 24.21 -30.15
CA SER A 414 -37.93 24.62 -29.88
C SER A 414 -38.42 25.69 -30.86
N LEU A 415 -37.57 26.64 -31.25
CA LEU A 415 -37.88 27.64 -32.27
C LEU A 415 -38.05 27.01 -33.66
N ILE A 416 -37.23 26.03 -34.03
CA ILE A 416 -37.35 25.31 -35.32
C ILE A 416 -38.63 24.47 -35.35
N THR A 417 -38.96 23.75 -34.27
CA THR A 417 -40.22 22.99 -34.20
C THR A 417 -41.44 23.92 -34.22
N TYR A 418 -41.40 25.04 -33.50
CA TYR A 418 -42.48 26.03 -33.52
C TYR A 418 -42.66 26.65 -34.92
N LYS A 419 -41.57 27.01 -35.60
CA LYS A 419 -41.59 27.60 -36.95
C LYS A 419 -42.11 26.60 -38.00
N ASN A 420 -41.73 25.32 -37.88
CA ASN A 420 -42.22 24.25 -38.77
C ASN A 420 -43.70 23.93 -38.51
N ILE A 421 -44.17 23.96 -37.26
CA ILE A 421 -45.60 23.78 -36.93
C ILE A 421 -46.46 24.96 -37.44
N LEU A 422 -45.94 26.19 -37.38
CA LEU A 422 -46.61 27.38 -37.93
C LEU A 422 -46.71 27.35 -39.46
N GLN A 423 -45.68 26.86 -40.15
CA GLN A 423 -45.71 26.66 -41.60
C GLN A 423 -46.75 25.59 -42.02
N ILE A 424 -46.89 24.51 -41.24
CA ILE A 424 -47.92 23.47 -41.47
C ILE A 424 -49.34 23.99 -41.19
N LYS A 425 -49.53 24.83 -40.16
CA LYS A 425 -50.82 25.49 -39.90
C LYS A 425 -51.22 26.47 -41.01
N HIS A 426 -50.26 27.21 -41.58
CA HIS A 426 -50.54 28.12 -42.70
C HIS A 426 -50.92 27.36 -43.99
N TYR A 427 -50.33 26.20 -44.24
CA TYR A 427 -50.70 25.35 -45.38
C TYR A 427 -52.10 24.73 -45.25
N ASN A 428 -52.49 24.30 -44.03
CA ASN A 428 -53.81 23.73 -43.78
C ASN A 428 -54.94 24.77 -43.73
N LEU A 429 -54.67 26.05 -43.38
CA LEU A 429 -55.68 27.11 -43.50
C LEU A 429 -55.89 27.59 -44.95
N PHE A 430 -54.89 27.49 -45.82
CA PHE A 430 -55.04 27.89 -47.23
C PHE A 430 -55.79 26.85 -48.08
N SER A 431 -55.81 25.56 -47.68
CA SER A 431 -56.51 24.49 -48.41
C SER A 431 -58.02 24.36 -48.09
N LEU A 432 -58.54 25.12 -47.12
CA LEU A 432 -59.96 25.08 -46.71
C LEU A 432 -60.79 26.28 -47.21
N CYS A 433 -60.24 27.09 -48.12
CA CYS A 433 -60.95 28.23 -48.73
C CYS A 433 -61.00 28.24 -50.27
N THR A 434 -60.53 27.20 -50.96
CA THR A 434 -60.76 27.02 -52.40
C THR A 434 -60.83 25.54 -52.73
N GLY A 435 -62.03 25.05 -53.09
CA GLY A 435 -62.28 23.67 -53.50
C GLY A 435 -63.70 23.26 -53.18
#